data_AF-A0A3P7MEA5-F1
#
_entry.id   AF-A0A3P7MEA5-F1
#
_cell.length_a   1.000
_cell.length_b   1.000
_cell.length_c   1.000
_cell.angle_alpha   90.00
_cell.angle_beta   90.00
_cell.angle_gamma   90.00
#
_symmetry.space_group_name_H-M   'P 1'
#
loop_
_entity.id
_entity.type
_entity.pdbx_description
1 polymer ?
#
loop_
_entity_poly.entity_id
_entity_poly.type
_entity_poly.pdbx_seq_one_letter_code
_entity_poly.pdbx_strand_id
1 'polypeptide(L)'
;MASMFYEVSTRTASSFSAAMQRLGGAVVHMDSHTSSVQKGETLEDSVTIMSNYADIVVLRHNETGAAARAAAISFKPVINAGDGSGEHPTQALLDVYTIRQEIGTLNGVTIAMVGDLKNGRTVHSLAKLLCVYKDITLHYVSPVPELRMPESVIDYVEKKAGFTQKIFTSLPEGIQNVDVIYVTRIQKERFEREEDYNRVKGSYILTAKLLNAAARPQEFGGNILGQFMVVLVLFRFYFHTKLLSLYILGI
;
A
#
# COMPACT_ATOMS: atom_id res chain seq x y z
N MET A 1 16.12 -15.24 -9.70
CA MET A 1 15.47 -13.90 -9.70
C MET A 1 16.53 -12.82 -9.54
N ALA A 2 16.48 -11.77 -10.35
CA ALA A 2 17.26 -10.55 -10.16
C ALA A 2 16.50 -9.57 -9.26
N SER A 3 17.12 -9.13 -8.17
CA SER A 3 16.57 -8.13 -7.26
C SER A 3 17.28 -6.79 -7.50
N MET A 4 16.64 -5.89 -8.24
CA MET A 4 17.18 -4.59 -8.65
C MET A 4 16.50 -3.46 -7.87
N PHE A 5 17.18 -2.89 -6.88
CA PHE A 5 16.65 -1.83 -6.02
C PHE A 5 17.53 -0.59 -6.11
N TYR A 6 17.01 0.46 -6.78
CA TYR A 6 17.67 1.77 -6.87
C TYR A 6 17.32 2.70 -5.70
N GLU A 7 16.28 2.34 -4.94
CA GLU A 7 15.92 2.98 -3.67
C GLU A 7 16.00 1.97 -2.53
N VAL A 8 16.44 2.45 -1.36
CA VAL A 8 16.51 1.63 -0.15
C VAL A 8 15.16 1.03 0.22
N SER A 9 15.13 -0.29 0.42
CA SER A 9 13.92 -0.99 0.87
C SER A 9 14.24 -2.33 1.53
N THR A 10 14.27 -2.35 2.86
CA THR A 10 14.49 -3.59 3.60
C THR A 10 13.34 -4.58 3.42
N ARG A 11 12.08 -4.16 3.64
CA ARG A 11 10.91 -5.06 3.60
C ARG A 11 10.73 -5.69 2.24
N THR A 12 10.50 -4.86 1.21
CA THR A 12 10.20 -5.36 -0.12
C THR A 12 11.34 -6.23 -0.68
N ALA A 13 12.61 -5.85 -0.49
CA ALA A 13 13.71 -6.66 -0.99
C ALA A 13 13.82 -8.01 -0.23
N SER A 14 13.72 -7.99 1.10
CA SER A 14 13.76 -9.21 1.91
C SER A 14 12.57 -10.13 1.64
N SER A 15 11.38 -9.58 1.42
CA SER A 15 10.16 -10.36 1.20
C SER A 15 10.19 -11.13 -0.11
N PHE A 16 10.58 -10.47 -1.21
CA PHE A 16 10.80 -11.14 -2.49
C PHE A 16 11.92 -12.17 -2.42
N SER A 17 13.01 -11.85 -1.72
CA SER A 17 14.15 -12.76 -1.60
C SER A 17 13.77 -14.01 -0.81
N ALA A 18 13.09 -13.85 0.32
CA ALA A 18 12.58 -14.96 1.11
C ALA A 18 11.53 -15.79 0.35
N ALA A 19 10.63 -15.14 -0.41
CA ALA A 19 9.64 -15.84 -1.24
C ALA A 19 10.33 -16.72 -2.30
N MET A 20 11.31 -16.17 -3.02
CA MET A 20 12.08 -16.91 -4.03
C MET A 20 12.85 -18.08 -3.41
N GLN A 21 13.52 -17.87 -2.29
CA GLN A 21 14.26 -18.92 -1.58
C GLN A 21 13.35 -20.03 -1.04
N ARG A 22 12.16 -19.68 -0.53
CA ARG A 22 11.16 -20.67 -0.10
C ARG A 22 10.64 -21.55 -1.23
N LEU A 23 10.65 -21.03 -2.47
CA LEU A 23 10.33 -21.80 -3.68
C LEU A 23 11.53 -22.62 -4.21
N GLY A 24 12.67 -22.61 -3.52
CA GLY A 24 13.90 -23.30 -3.95
C GLY A 24 14.72 -22.53 -4.99
N GLY A 25 14.37 -21.28 -5.27
CA GLY A 25 15.08 -20.44 -6.25
C GLY A 25 16.25 -19.67 -5.65
N ALA A 26 17.14 -19.21 -6.54
CA ALA A 26 18.27 -18.33 -6.19
C ALA A 26 17.96 -16.86 -6.49
N VAL A 27 18.60 -15.95 -5.73
CA VAL A 27 18.45 -14.49 -5.87
C VAL A 27 19.80 -13.87 -6.19
N VAL A 28 19.86 -13.09 -7.26
CA VAL A 28 21.01 -12.25 -7.62
C VAL A 28 20.65 -10.82 -7.22
N HIS A 29 21.38 -10.26 -6.27
CA HIS A 29 21.14 -8.91 -5.78
C HIS A 29 21.97 -7.90 -6.58
N MET A 30 21.32 -6.83 -7.03
CA MET A 30 21.99 -5.67 -7.59
C MET A 30 21.78 -4.49 -6.64
N ASP A 31 22.87 -3.98 -6.09
CA ASP A 31 22.89 -2.79 -5.25
C ASP A 31 23.36 -1.58 -6.08
N SER A 32 22.51 -0.54 -6.17
CA SER A 32 22.79 0.66 -6.95
C SER A 32 23.98 1.47 -6.41
N HIS A 33 24.34 1.30 -5.13
CA HIS A 33 25.49 1.99 -4.53
C HIS A 33 26.83 1.35 -4.87
N THR A 34 26.84 0.08 -5.26
CA THR A 34 28.06 -0.70 -5.52
C THR A 34 28.16 -1.21 -6.95
N SER A 35 27.14 -0.98 -7.79
CA SER A 35 27.08 -1.44 -9.18
C SER A 35 27.57 -0.40 -10.19
N SER A 36 27.67 -0.83 -11.45
CA SER A 36 28.05 -0.02 -12.61
C SER A 36 27.10 1.16 -12.88
N VAL A 37 25.96 1.24 -12.20
CA VAL A 37 25.13 2.45 -12.12
C VAL A 37 25.96 3.68 -11.71
N GLN A 38 26.93 3.52 -10.80
CA GLN A 38 27.85 4.61 -10.40
C GLN A 38 28.77 5.08 -11.54
N LYS A 39 28.93 4.26 -12.58
CA LYS A 39 29.74 4.55 -13.76
C LYS A 39 28.90 5.10 -14.92
N GLY A 40 27.62 5.41 -14.68
CA GLY A 40 26.71 5.97 -15.68
C GLY A 40 25.96 4.94 -16.53
N GLU A 41 25.92 3.68 -16.09
CA GLU A 41 25.10 2.63 -16.73
C GLU A 41 23.60 3.01 -16.67
N THR A 42 22.90 2.90 -17.80
CA THR A 42 21.47 3.20 -17.85
C THR A 42 20.64 2.12 -17.18
N LEU A 43 19.39 2.44 -16.82
CA LEU A 43 18.45 1.44 -16.30
C LEU A 43 18.23 0.33 -17.33
N GLU A 44 18.08 0.70 -18.60
CA GLU A 44 17.86 -0.19 -19.72
C GLU A 44 19.02 -1.19 -19.90
N ASP A 45 20.26 -0.71 -19.83
CA ASP A 45 21.45 -1.58 -19.89
C ASP A 45 21.48 -2.54 -18.70
N SER A 46 21.28 -2.01 -17.49
CA SER A 46 21.27 -2.79 -16.25
C SER A 46 20.22 -3.91 -16.30
N VAL A 47 18.99 -3.59 -16.72
CA VAL A 47 17.89 -4.55 -16.82
C VAL A 47 18.18 -5.58 -17.92
N THR A 48 18.75 -5.18 -19.05
CA THR A 48 19.13 -6.09 -20.13
C THR A 48 20.17 -7.11 -19.64
N ILE A 49 21.20 -6.66 -18.93
CA ILE A 49 22.24 -7.53 -18.36
C ILE A 49 21.64 -8.47 -17.31
N MET A 50 20.88 -7.94 -16.35
CA MET A 50 20.30 -8.74 -15.28
C MET A 50 19.27 -9.76 -15.78
N SER A 51 18.55 -9.44 -16.86
CA SER A 51 17.62 -10.37 -17.52
C SER A 51 18.35 -11.55 -18.19
N ASN A 52 19.63 -11.41 -18.54
CA ASN A 52 20.44 -12.53 -19.03
C ASN A 52 20.87 -13.48 -17.90
N TYR A 53 21.02 -12.96 -16.68
CA TYR A 53 21.47 -13.75 -15.52
C TYR A 53 20.34 -14.38 -14.71
N ALA A 54 19.10 -13.92 -14.89
CA ALA A 54 17.97 -14.38 -14.10
C ALA A 54 16.70 -14.57 -14.93
N ASP A 55 15.82 -15.47 -14.48
CA ASP A 55 14.56 -15.76 -15.18
C ASP A 55 13.44 -14.76 -14.92
N ILE A 56 13.60 -13.87 -13.94
CA ILE A 56 12.62 -12.86 -13.55
C ILE A 56 13.33 -11.71 -12.83
N VAL A 57 12.88 -10.48 -13.09
CA VAL A 57 13.42 -9.26 -12.51
C VAL A 57 12.39 -8.65 -11.55
N VAL A 58 12.81 -8.31 -10.34
CA VAL A 58 12.07 -7.44 -9.42
C VAL A 58 12.76 -6.10 -9.43
N LEU A 59 12.04 -5.06 -9.83
CA LEU A 59 12.59 -3.72 -9.99
C LEU A 59 11.90 -2.72 -9.05
N ARG A 60 12.71 -1.95 -8.32
CA ARG A 60 12.28 -0.75 -7.62
C ARG A 60 13.13 0.43 -8.04
N HIS A 61 12.48 1.53 -8.44
CA HIS A 61 13.13 2.72 -8.97
C HIS A 61 12.49 3.99 -8.40
N ASN A 62 13.26 5.09 -8.34
CA ASN A 62 12.78 6.40 -7.88
C ASN A 62 11.91 7.13 -8.91
N GLU A 63 12.08 6.82 -10.19
CA GLU A 63 11.31 7.40 -11.29
C GLU A 63 10.01 6.64 -11.56
N THR A 64 8.90 7.38 -11.64
CA THR A 64 7.61 6.87 -12.11
C THR A 64 7.72 6.38 -13.56
N GLY A 65 7.18 5.20 -13.86
CA GLY A 65 7.22 4.59 -15.19
C GLY A 65 8.50 3.80 -15.50
N ALA A 66 9.49 3.80 -14.61
CA ALA A 66 10.72 3.02 -14.78
C ALA A 66 10.45 1.51 -14.94
N ALA A 67 9.49 0.97 -14.18
CA ALA A 67 9.11 -0.44 -14.31
C ALA A 67 8.52 -0.77 -15.68
N ALA A 68 7.74 0.15 -16.27
CA ALA A 68 7.20 -0.02 -17.62
C ALA A 68 8.30 0.08 -18.69
N ARG A 69 9.24 1.02 -18.55
CA ARG A 69 10.44 1.11 -19.42
C ARG A 69 11.26 -0.17 -19.38
N ALA A 70 11.54 -0.68 -18.17
CA ALA A 70 12.25 -1.94 -17.97
C ALA A 70 11.51 -3.14 -18.59
N ALA A 71 10.19 -3.22 -18.41
CA ALA A 71 9.37 -4.28 -18.99
C ALA A 71 9.34 -4.23 -20.53
N ALA A 72 9.44 -3.04 -21.14
CA ALA A 72 9.44 -2.89 -22.59
C ALA A 72 10.73 -3.43 -23.26
N ILE A 73 11.86 -3.45 -22.53
CA ILE A 73 13.16 -3.90 -23.05
C ILE A 73 13.57 -5.28 -22.54
N SER A 74 12.99 -5.75 -21.42
CA SER A 74 13.34 -7.04 -20.84
C SER A 74 12.67 -8.18 -21.60
N PHE A 75 13.45 -9.20 -21.93
CA PHE A 75 12.95 -10.46 -22.48
C PHE A 75 12.51 -11.45 -21.38
N LYS A 76 12.56 -11.05 -20.11
CA LYS A 76 12.08 -11.81 -18.94
C LYS A 76 10.97 -11.03 -18.23
N PRO A 77 10.11 -11.68 -17.42
CA PRO A 77 9.10 -10.97 -16.66
C PRO A 77 9.72 -9.94 -15.70
N VAL A 78 9.09 -8.77 -15.61
CA VAL A 78 9.46 -7.69 -14.69
C VAL A 78 8.34 -7.45 -13.70
N ILE A 79 8.66 -7.53 -12.41
CA ILE A 79 7.76 -7.21 -11.30
C ILE A 79 8.09 -5.80 -10.80
N ASN A 80 7.10 -4.91 -10.82
CA ASN A 80 7.18 -3.59 -10.21
C ASN A 80 7.08 -3.69 -8.67
N ALA A 81 8.19 -3.44 -7.97
CA ALA A 81 8.29 -3.35 -6.51
C ALA A 81 8.22 -1.90 -5.99
N GLY A 82 7.78 -0.98 -6.85
CA GLY A 82 7.62 0.45 -6.57
C GLY A 82 8.36 1.30 -7.62
N ASP A 83 7.63 2.23 -8.25
CA ASP A 83 8.21 3.20 -9.19
C ASP A 83 7.87 4.64 -8.74
N GLY A 84 8.78 5.24 -7.98
CA GLY A 84 8.61 6.60 -7.45
C GLY A 84 7.32 6.77 -6.65
N SER A 85 6.50 7.75 -7.05
CA SER A 85 5.15 8.01 -6.52
C SER A 85 4.04 7.39 -7.39
N GLY A 86 4.39 6.48 -8.30
CA GLY A 86 3.47 5.74 -9.16
C GLY A 86 2.74 4.64 -8.41
N GLU A 87 3.06 3.39 -8.69
CA GLU A 87 2.31 2.23 -8.18
C GLU A 87 3.20 1.24 -7.41
N HIS A 88 2.55 0.38 -6.63
CA HIS A 88 3.18 -0.76 -5.97
C HIS A 88 2.22 -1.96 -6.02
N PRO A 89 2.09 -2.64 -7.17
CA PRO A 89 1.03 -3.62 -7.41
C PRO A 89 1.10 -4.82 -6.47
N THR A 90 2.30 -5.30 -6.14
CA THR A 90 2.45 -6.44 -5.23
C THR A 90 2.04 -6.15 -3.79
N GLN A 91 2.15 -4.89 -3.34
CA GLN A 91 1.59 -4.48 -2.05
C GLN A 91 0.06 -4.50 -2.10
N ALA A 92 -0.54 -3.95 -3.16
CA ALA A 92 -2.00 -3.96 -3.30
C ALA A 92 -2.57 -5.39 -3.35
N LEU A 93 -1.89 -6.32 -4.03
CA LEU A 93 -2.27 -7.74 -4.03
C LEU A 93 -2.23 -8.36 -2.63
N LEU A 94 -1.19 -8.06 -1.85
CA LEU A 94 -1.06 -8.53 -0.48
C LEU A 94 -2.14 -7.92 0.44
N ASP A 95 -2.45 -6.65 0.26
CA ASP A 95 -3.50 -5.95 1.01
C ASP A 95 -4.87 -6.57 0.75
N VAL A 96 -5.20 -6.81 -0.53
CA VAL A 96 -6.41 -7.53 -0.94
C VAL A 96 -6.45 -8.95 -0.38
N TYR A 97 -5.33 -9.68 -0.43
CA TYR A 97 -5.24 -11.01 0.15
C TYR A 97 -5.57 -10.99 1.65
N THR A 98 -5.01 -10.03 2.37
CA THR A 98 -5.23 -9.86 3.82
C THR A 98 -6.69 -9.57 4.12
N ILE A 99 -7.30 -8.60 3.41
CA ILE A 99 -8.72 -8.29 3.57
C ILE A 99 -9.58 -9.55 3.31
N ARG A 100 -9.26 -10.32 2.27
CA ARG A 100 -9.97 -11.56 1.95
C ARG A 100 -9.82 -12.63 3.03
N GLN A 101 -8.64 -12.78 3.63
CA GLN A 101 -8.43 -13.76 4.71
C GLN A 101 -9.21 -13.39 5.97
N GLU A 102 -9.28 -12.10 6.31
CA GLU A 102 -9.93 -11.65 7.54
C GLU A 102 -11.45 -11.52 7.42
N ILE A 103 -11.94 -11.05 6.28
CA ILE A 103 -13.37 -10.75 6.06
C ILE A 103 -14.06 -11.85 5.26
N GLY A 104 -13.30 -12.70 4.56
CA GLY A 104 -13.81 -13.74 3.67
C GLY A 104 -14.17 -13.25 2.26
N THR A 105 -14.56 -11.97 2.13
CA THR A 105 -14.93 -11.34 0.86
C THR A 105 -14.42 -9.90 0.78
N LEU A 106 -14.30 -9.37 -0.44
CA LEU A 106 -14.09 -7.94 -0.71
C LEU A 106 -15.32 -7.25 -1.30
N ASN A 107 -16.35 -8.01 -1.72
CA ASN A 107 -17.59 -7.43 -2.22
C ASN A 107 -18.42 -6.90 -1.06
N GLY A 108 -19.04 -5.71 -1.23
CA GLY A 108 -19.90 -5.11 -0.20
C GLY A 108 -19.15 -4.48 0.98
N VAL A 109 -17.82 -4.36 0.89
CA VAL A 109 -16.97 -3.93 2.01
C VAL A 109 -16.81 -2.40 2.03
N THR A 110 -16.86 -1.82 3.22
CA THR A 110 -16.54 -0.39 3.46
C THR A 110 -15.11 -0.26 3.96
N ILE A 111 -14.28 0.50 3.23
CA ILE A 111 -12.85 0.66 3.52
C ILE A 111 -12.54 2.14 3.78
N ALA A 112 -12.00 2.45 4.96
CA ALA A 112 -11.42 3.76 5.27
C ALA A 112 -9.93 3.78 4.93
N MET A 113 -9.54 4.62 3.99
CA MET A 113 -8.15 4.93 3.66
C MET A 113 -7.73 6.19 4.41
N VAL A 114 -6.75 6.07 5.30
CA VAL A 114 -6.45 7.08 6.33
C VAL A 114 -5.00 7.53 6.24
N GLY A 115 -4.75 8.83 6.10
CA GLY A 115 -3.40 9.41 6.23
C GLY A 115 -3.00 10.31 5.06
N ASP A 116 -1.78 10.13 4.55
CA ASP A 116 -1.30 10.80 3.33
C ASP A 116 -1.80 10.03 2.10
N LEU A 117 -2.92 10.48 1.55
CA LEU A 117 -3.56 9.87 0.38
C LEU A 117 -3.02 10.46 -0.92
N LYS A 118 -2.44 11.66 -0.89
CA LYS A 118 -1.86 12.31 -2.07
C LYS A 118 -0.62 11.56 -2.56
N ASN A 119 0.28 11.22 -1.64
CA ASN A 119 1.57 10.62 -1.97
C ASN A 119 1.60 9.09 -1.76
N GLY A 120 0.52 8.53 -1.21
CA GLY A 120 0.42 7.11 -0.87
C GLY A 120 0.26 6.19 -2.08
N ARG A 121 1.35 5.86 -2.78
CA ARG A 121 1.35 4.94 -3.94
C ARG A 121 0.63 3.60 -3.70
N THR A 122 0.71 3.08 -2.47
CA THR A 122 0.05 1.82 -2.08
C THR A 122 -1.46 2.01 -1.98
N VAL A 123 -1.93 3.16 -1.48
CA VAL A 123 -3.36 3.51 -1.43
C VAL A 123 -3.92 3.67 -2.83
N HIS A 124 -3.18 4.32 -3.73
CA HIS A 124 -3.60 4.48 -5.13
C HIS A 124 -3.73 3.12 -5.80
N SER A 125 -2.73 2.26 -5.61
CA SER A 125 -2.72 0.90 -6.18
C SER A 125 -3.89 0.07 -5.62
N LEU A 126 -4.14 0.16 -4.31
CA LEU A 126 -5.26 -0.54 -3.67
C LEU A 126 -6.61 -0.02 -4.17
N ALA A 127 -6.83 1.30 -4.22
CA ALA A 127 -8.09 1.89 -4.69
C ALA A 127 -8.44 1.45 -6.12
N LYS A 128 -7.44 1.45 -7.02
CA LYS A 128 -7.62 0.97 -8.39
C LYS A 128 -7.85 -0.54 -8.44
N LEU A 129 -7.09 -1.33 -7.68
CA LEU A 129 -7.25 -2.78 -7.64
C LEU A 129 -8.62 -3.18 -7.11
N LEU A 130 -9.16 -2.44 -6.13
CA LEU A 130 -10.48 -2.70 -5.58
C LEU A 130 -11.59 -2.60 -6.63
N CYS A 131 -11.39 -1.88 -7.74
CA CYS A 131 -12.36 -1.74 -8.83
C CYS A 131 -12.71 -3.07 -9.53
N VAL A 132 -11.97 -4.15 -9.29
CA VAL A 132 -12.32 -5.50 -9.79
C VAL A 132 -13.42 -6.18 -8.96
N TYR A 133 -13.76 -5.62 -7.79
CA TYR A 133 -14.79 -6.09 -6.88
C TYR A 133 -16.07 -5.25 -6.99
N LYS A 134 -17.13 -5.65 -6.29
CA LYS A 134 -18.46 -5.04 -6.37
C LYS A 134 -18.91 -4.42 -5.07
N ASP A 135 -19.74 -3.39 -5.17
CA ASP A 135 -20.49 -2.79 -4.06
C ASP A 135 -19.59 -2.29 -2.91
N ILE A 136 -18.39 -1.81 -3.24
CA ILE A 136 -17.45 -1.25 -2.26
C ILE A 136 -17.81 0.20 -1.94
N THR A 137 -17.63 0.58 -0.67
CA THR A 137 -17.65 1.97 -0.23
C THR A 137 -16.25 2.40 0.21
N LEU A 138 -15.75 3.51 -0.33
CA LEU A 138 -14.44 4.07 0.03
C LEU A 138 -14.61 5.36 0.84
N HIS A 139 -14.03 5.37 2.04
CA HIS A 139 -13.87 6.57 2.85
C HIS A 139 -12.44 7.09 2.72
N TYR A 140 -12.25 8.27 2.13
CA TYR A 140 -10.95 8.94 2.05
C TYR A 140 -10.80 9.90 3.24
N VAL A 141 -9.95 9.55 4.19
CA VAL A 141 -9.76 10.29 5.44
C VAL A 141 -8.35 10.88 5.47
N SER A 142 -8.26 12.20 5.34
CA SER A 142 -6.97 12.92 5.30
C SER A 142 -7.01 14.15 6.19
N PRO A 143 -5.94 14.46 6.94
CA PRO A 143 -5.93 15.55 7.94
C PRO A 143 -6.15 16.92 7.36
N VAL A 144 -5.68 17.14 6.14
CA VAL A 144 -5.69 18.44 5.50
C VAL A 144 -5.95 18.28 3.99
N PRO A 145 -6.53 19.27 3.32
CA PRO A 145 -6.85 19.19 1.89
C PRO A 145 -5.66 18.84 0.99
N GLU A 146 -4.45 19.24 1.38
CA GLU A 146 -3.21 19.03 0.63
C GLU A 146 -2.77 17.56 0.58
N LEU A 147 -3.33 16.70 1.45
CA LEU A 147 -3.05 15.27 1.49
C LEU A 147 -4.21 14.40 0.96
N ARG A 148 -5.22 15.01 0.35
CA ARG A 148 -6.38 14.29 -0.21
C ARG A 148 -5.97 13.35 -1.35
N MET A 149 -6.82 12.35 -1.58
CA MET A 149 -6.69 11.46 -2.73
C MET A 149 -6.67 12.29 -4.01
N PRO A 150 -5.73 12.06 -4.95
CA PRO A 150 -5.71 12.77 -6.22
C PRO A 150 -7.01 12.57 -7.00
N GLU A 151 -7.52 13.62 -7.63
CA GLU A 151 -8.76 13.56 -8.44
C GLU A 151 -8.68 12.49 -9.53
N SER A 152 -7.50 12.30 -10.12
CA SER A 152 -7.27 11.25 -11.14
C SER A 152 -7.55 9.84 -10.62
N VAL A 153 -7.37 9.56 -9.33
CA VAL A 153 -7.68 8.26 -8.72
C VAL A 153 -9.18 8.17 -8.42
N ILE A 154 -9.78 9.23 -7.86
CA ILE A 154 -11.22 9.29 -7.57
C ILE A 154 -12.03 9.09 -8.86
N ASP A 155 -11.66 9.82 -9.92
CA ASP A 155 -12.28 9.72 -11.23
C ASP A 155 -12.11 8.34 -11.86
N TYR A 156 -10.95 7.72 -11.67
CA TYR A 156 -10.70 6.36 -12.16
C TYR A 156 -11.65 5.38 -11.49
N VAL A 157 -11.78 5.43 -10.17
CA VAL A 157 -12.66 4.55 -9.39
C VAL A 157 -14.11 4.76 -9.80
N GLU A 158 -14.54 6.02 -9.93
CA GLU A 158 -15.89 6.39 -10.37
C GLU A 158 -16.20 5.77 -11.73
N LYS A 159 -15.34 6.01 -12.72
CA LYS A 159 -15.54 5.54 -14.10
C LYS A 159 -15.48 4.02 -14.24
N LYS A 160 -14.68 3.34 -13.41
CA LYS A 160 -14.44 1.90 -13.56
C LYS A 160 -15.41 1.03 -12.79
N ALA A 161 -15.86 1.47 -11.62
CA ALA A 161 -16.63 0.62 -10.71
C ALA A 161 -17.89 1.30 -10.13
N GLY A 162 -18.01 2.63 -10.22
CA GLY A 162 -19.16 3.36 -9.66
C GLY A 162 -19.32 3.18 -8.14
N PHE A 163 -18.21 3.01 -7.42
CA PHE A 163 -18.22 2.85 -5.97
C PHE A 163 -18.75 4.09 -5.26
N THR A 164 -19.32 3.90 -4.08
CA THR A 164 -19.64 5.04 -3.22
C THR A 164 -18.34 5.60 -2.65
N GLN A 165 -18.04 6.87 -2.94
CA GLN A 165 -16.83 7.55 -2.48
C GLN A 165 -17.19 8.69 -1.52
N LYS A 166 -16.59 8.73 -0.33
CA LYS A 166 -16.84 9.76 0.69
C LYS A 166 -15.52 10.35 1.18
N ILE A 167 -15.48 11.66 1.37
CA ILE A 167 -14.29 12.39 1.82
C ILE A 167 -14.52 12.91 3.24
N PHE A 168 -13.56 12.65 4.13
CA PHE A 168 -13.60 13.06 5.52
C PHE A 168 -12.31 13.80 5.92
N THR A 169 -12.45 14.83 6.74
CA THR A 169 -11.34 15.54 7.39
C THR A 169 -11.22 15.21 8.88
N SER A 170 -12.20 14.48 9.43
CA SER A 170 -12.28 14.04 10.81
C SER A 170 -12.02 12.53 10.85
N LEU A 171 -10.98 12.11 11.58
CA LEU A 171 -10.67 10.69 11.75
C LEU A 171 -11.83 9.93 12.40
N PRO A 172 -12.43 10.38 13.53
CA PRO A 172 -13.54 9.69 14.15
C PRO A 172 -14.74 9.48 13.23
N GLU A 173 -15.08 10.44 12.37
CA GLU A 173 -16.20 10.34 11.43
C GLU A 173 -15.88 9.39 10.27
N GLY A 174 -14.66 9.51 9.70
CA GLY A 174 -14.28 8.74 8.52
C GLY A 174 -14.12 7.24 8.75
N ILE A 175 -13.90 6.81 10.00
CA ILE A 175 -13.79 5.39 10.34
C ILE A 175 -15.08 4.80 10.91
N GLN A 176 -16.19 5.53 10.97
CA GLN A 176 -17.46 4.97 11.43
C GLN A 176 -18.04 4.00 10.41
N ASN A 177 -18.57 2.86 10.90
CA ASN A 177 -19.25 1.86 10.08
C ASN A 177 -18.38 1.32 8.93
N VAL A 178 -17.07 1.20 9.16
CA VAL A 178 -16.13 0.62 8.19
C VAL A 178 -15.76 -0.81 8.59
N ASP A 179 -15.47 -1.65 7.61
CA ASP A 179 -14.99 -3.02 7.83
C ASP A 179 -13.46 -3.03 7.96
N VAL A 180 -12.81 -2.17 7.17
CA VAL A 180 -11.36 -2.06 7.06
C VAL A 180 -10.91 -0.63 7.30
N ILE A 181 -9.91 -0.44 8.15
CA ILE A 181 -9.14 0.81 8.25
C ILE A 181 -7.75 0.56 7.68
N TYR A 182 -7.47 1.15 6.52
CA TYR A 182 -6.18 1.11 5.83
C TYR A 182 -5.39 2.39 6.11
N VAL A 183 -4.33 2.28 6.91
CA VAL A 183 -3.60 3.41 7.47
C VAL A 183 -2.28 3.60 6.74
N THR A 184 -2.02 4.83 6.30
CA THR A 184 -0.74 5.25 5.73
C THR A 184 0.00 6.24 6.61
N ARG A 185 1.32 6.18 6.51
CA ARG A 185 2.22 7.13 7.15
C ARG A 185 2.12 8.49 6.47
N ILE A 186 2.07 9.54 7.28
CA ILE A 186 2.34 10.92 6.83
C ILE A 186 3.85 11.06 6.56
N GLN A 187 4.22 11.33 5.31
CA GLN A 187 5.61 11.35 4.85
C GLN A 187 6.27 12.70 5.15
N LYS A 188 7.04 12.81 6.25
CA LYS A 188 7.77 14.05 6.60
C LYS A 188 8.58 14.60 5.42
N GLU A 189 9.20 13.70 4.67
CA GLU A 189 10.04 13.99 3.52
C GLU A 189 9.31 14.62 2.31
N ARG A 190 7.97 14.70 2.34
CA ARG A 190 7.15 15.29 1.27
C ARG A 190 6.56 16.66 1.63
N PHE A 191 6.88 17.20 2.80
CA PHE A 191 6.49 18.56 3.19
C PHE A 191 7.62 19.54 2.90
N GLU A 192 7.30 20.64 2.23
CA GLU A 192 8.25 21.72 1.95
C GLU A 192 8.68 22.45 3.23
N ARG A 193 7.75 22.62 4.18
CA ARG A 193 7.98 23.26 5.47
C ARG A 193 7.74 22.29 6.61
N GLU A 194 8.67 22.26 7.55
CA GLU A 194 8.57 21.40 8.74
C GLU A 194 7.36 21.76 9.62
N GLU A 195 6.94 23.03 9.63
CA GLU A 195 5.74 23.50 10.31
C GLU A 195 4.46 22.81 9.81
N ASP A 196 4.32 22.65 8.50
CA ASP A 196 3.16 22.00 7.89
C ASP A 196 3.08 20.53 8.29
N TYR A 197 4.23 19.86 8.32
CA TYR A 197 4.33 18.50 8.85
C TYR A 197 3.97 18.43 10.34
N ASN A 198 4.52 19.32 11.16
CA ASN A 198 4.28 19.31 12.61
C ASN A 198 2.81 19.57 12.96
N ARG A 199 2.09 20.35 12.14
CA ARG A 199 0.65 20.58 12.28
C ARG A 199 -0.20 19.32 12.09
N VAL A 200 0.25 18.41 11.22
CA VAL A 200 -0.48 17.15 10.91
C VAL A 200 0.11 15.93 11.61
N LYS A 201 1.33 16.02 12.11
CA LYS A 201 2.00 14.94 12.82
C LYS A 201 1.26 14.65 14.12
N GLY A 202 0.54 13.53 14.14
CA GLY A 202 -0.18 13.05 15.33
C GLY A 202 -1.66 13.43 15.39
N SER A 203 -2.20 14.16 14.40
CA SER A 203 -3.64 14.42 14.33
C SER A 203 -4.46 13.16 13.98
N TYR A 204 -3.81 12.13 13.43
CA TYR A 204 -4.43 10.90 12.94
C TYR A 204 -3.85 9.67 13.65
N ILE A 205 -3.94 9.66 14.99
CA ILE A 205 -3.54 8.53 15.83
C ILE A 205 -4.76 7.67 16.10
N LEU A 206 -4.75 6.43 15.60
CA LEU A 206 -5.73 5.43 16.00
C LEU A 206 -5.43 4.98 17.43
N THR A 207 -6.41 5.11 18.32
CA THR A 207 -6.31 4.63 19.71
C THR A 207 -7.33 3.51 19.92
N ALA A 208 -7.07 2.62 20.88
CA ALA A 208 -8.03 1.56 21.23
C ALA A 208 -9.43 2.12 21.57
N LYS A 209 -9.50 3.26 22.28
CA LYS A 209 -10.75 3.95 22.58
C LYS A 209 -11.50 4.36 21.32
N LEU A 210 -10.80 4.92 20.34
CA LEU A 210 -11.38 5.35 19.08
C LEU A 210 -11.87 4.15 18.25
N LEU A 211 -11.08 3.08 18.21
CA LEU A 211 -11.43 1.85 17.48
C LEU A 211 -12.67 1.17 18.08
N ASN A 212 -12.75 1.07 19.41
CA ASN A 212 -13.91 0.49 20.10
C ASN A 212 -15.20 1.31 19.89
N ALA A 213 -15.07 2.63 19.74
CA ALA A 213 -16.20 3.51 19.45
C ALA A 213 -16.67 3.42 17.98
N ALA A 214 -15.77 3.08 17.07
CA ALA A 214 -16.05 2.98 15.63
C ALA A 214 -16.51 1.57 15.19
N ALA A 215 -16.18 0.54 15.98
CA ALA A 215 -16.43 -0.84 15.60
C ALA A 215 -17.94 -1.16 15.57
N ARG A 216 -18.37 -1.85 14.52
CA ARG A 216 -19.75 -2.28 14.34
C ARG A 216 -20.10 -3.40 15.34
N PRO A 217 -21.27 -3.36 15.99
CA PRO A 217 -21.85 -4.56 16.57
C PRO A 217 -22.29 -5.49 15.43
N GLN A 218 -21.78 -6.73 15.39
CA GLN A 218 -22.38 -7.77 14.54
C GLN A 218 -23.47 -8.51 15.32
N GLU A 219 -24.68 -8.54 14.76
CA GLU A 219 -25.72 -9.48 15.19
C GLU A 219 -25.67 -10.72 14.30
N PHE A 220 -25.35 -11.87 14.88
CA PHE A 220 -25.53 -13.18 14.25
C PHE A 220 -26.55 -13.97 15.08
N GLY A 221 -27.74 -14.22 14.52
CA GLY A 221 -28.74 -15.08 15.15
C GLY A 221 -29.25 -14.60 16.52
N GLY A 222 -29.31 -13.29 16.76
CA GLY A 222 -29.81 -12.71 18.02
C GLY A 222 -28.80 -12.66 19.16
N ASN A 223 -27.53 -13.05 18.94
CA ASN A 223 -26.44 -12.87 19.91
C ASN A 223 -25.33 -11.99 19.33
N ILE A 224 -24.86 -11.02 20.12
CA ILE A 224 -23.72 -10.15 19.79
C ILE A 224 -22.43 -10.92 20.07
N LEU A 225 -21.77 -11.42 19.02
CA LEU A 225 -20.56 -12.26 19.15
C LEU A 225 -19.24 -11.47 19.21
N GLY A 226 -19.30 -10.15 19.10
CA GLY A 226 -18.13 -9.26 19.27
C GLY A 226 -17.99 -8.22 18.16
N GLN A 227 -17.16 -7.22 18.42
CA GLN A 227 -16.82 -6.13 17.50
C GLN A 227 -15.68 -6.57 16.56
N PHE A 228 -15.92 -6.66 15.25
CA PHE A 228 -14.89 -6.97 14.26
C PHE A 228 -14.58 -5.75 13.39
N MET A 229 -13.32 -5.35 13.37
CA MET A 229 -12.79 -4.31 12.48
C MET A 229 -11.34 -4.64 12.17
N VAL A 230 -11.00 -4.69 10.88
CA VAL A 230 -9.64 -5.03 10.44
C VAL A 230 -8.86 -3.73 10.27
N VAL A 231 -7.71 -3.61 10.93
CA VAL A 231 -6.83 -2.46 10.77
C VAL A 231 -5.56 -2.90 10.05
N LEU A 232 -5.36 -2.39 8.84
CA LEU A 232 -4.16 -2.58 8.02
C LEU A 232 -3.26 -1.37 8.21
N VAL A 233 -2.08 -1.55 8.82
CA VAL A 233 -1.10 -0.45 9.00
C VAL A 233 0.10 -0.67 8.12
N LEU A 234 0.37 0.26 7.19
CA LEU A 234 1.65 0.30 6.52
C LEU A 234 2.68 1.00 7.40
N PHE A 235 3.69 0.22 7.80
CA PHE A 235 4.96 0.71 8.32
C PHE A 235 4.81 1.47 9.67
N ARG A 236 4.84 0.71 10.79
CA ARG A 236 5.28 1.07 12.18
C ARG A 236 4.19 0.95 13.27
N PHE A 237 4.61 0.41 14.42
CA PHE A 237 3.85 0.05 15.63
C PHE A 237 3.20 1.23 16.35
N TYR A 238 2.02 1.00 16.95
CA TYR A 238 1.76 0.95 18.41
C TYR A 238 0.26 0.65 18.60
N PHE A 239 -0.12 -0.40 19.34
CA PHE A 239 -1.20 -0.39 20.36
C PHE A 239 -1.33 -1.78 21.01
N HIS A 240 -1.54 -1.76 22.32
CA HIS A 240 -1.61 -2.90 23.21
C HIS A 240 -3.06 -3.03 23.67
N THR A 241 -3.88 -3.92 23.08
CA THR A 241 -5.03 -4.56 23.75
C THR A 241 -5.73 -5.59 22.85
N LYS A 242 -6.09 -6.72 23.46
CA LYS A 242 -6.80 -7.86 22.90
C LYS A 242 -8.26 -7.48 22.62
N LEU A 243 -8.64 -7.28 21.36
CA LEU A 243 -10.02 -7.45 20.82
C LEU A 243 -10.11 -7.09 19.32
N LEU A 244 -9.07 -6.48 18.73
CA LEU A 244 -8.94 -6.26 17.29
C LEU A 244 -7.92 -7.21 16.67
N SER A 245 -8.24 -7.73 15.48
CA SER A 245 -7.24 -8.37 14.61
C SER A 245 -6.46 -7.25 13.88
N LEU A 246 -5.37 -6.81 14.51
CA LEU A 246 -4.46 -5.79 13.97
C LEU A 246 -3.40 -6.47 13.12
N TYR A 247 -3.44 -6.27 11.80
CA TYR A 247 -2.42 -6.78 10.89
C TYR A 247 -1.43 -5.68 10.54
N ILE A 248 -0.22 -5.83 11.07
CA ILE A 248 0.94 -5.18 10.50
C ILE A 248 1.30 -6.01 9.27
N LEU A 249 1.05 -5.47 8.08
CA LEU A 249 1.53 -6.04 6.83
C LEU A 249 3.06 -5.94 6.80
N GLY A 250 3.68 -6.93 7.44
CA GLY A 250 5.10 -7.21 7.44
C GLY A 250 5.32 -8.53 6.73
N ILE A 251 5.47 -8.47 5.41
CA ILE A 251 6.20 -9.48 4.65
C ILE A 251 7.33 -8.74 3.95
#